data_AF-A0A8J4R3P4-F1
#
_entry.id   AF-A0A8J4R3P4-F1
#
_cell.length_a   1.000
_cell.length_b   1.000
_cell.length_c   1.000
_cell.angle_alpha   90.00
_cell.angle_beta   90.00
_cell.angle_gamma   90.00
#
_symmetry.space_group_name_H-M   'P 1'
#
loop_
_entity.id
_entity.type
_entity.pdbx_description
1 polymer ?
#
loop_
_entity_poly.entity_id
_entity_poly.type
_entity_poly.pdbx_seq_one_letter_code
_entity_poly.pdbx_strand_id
1 'polypeptide(L)'
;MMSLIERPISHCLFTAAFIIILALASSFHVAISSSSATSPSNVVTMMGLEAEALLEWKASLDNQSQFRLSSWVGNVTCHWVGISCNNFSSISHVNLPGVGLKGTLHTFSFSSLHSLISLNLSNNLLYGTIPSQLGNLSKLIYLDLSTNQLSGSIPHQVGNLKLLNVLNLSSNGFTGSIPVAIGNLSNLITLALYDNNISGSIPQELGKLTSLAWLNLYENNLSGFIPTSIGNLSNLSVLWLNNNTLSGPIPEEIGKLGFLSSLGLYMNNLSGPIPASIGNLSNLSTLYLWKNNLCGTIPSSMGNLGNLASLSLSENNLSAKFLNPDSLNQTSFAGTFGYTAPELAYTMEVNEKCDVYSFGVVTLEVIMGKHPGDLISLLLSSSSSSATTSTAHGILLKDVLDQRLEPPRNQVARMVVSVAKLAFACVETNPKSRPTMQQISRELSIERSPLSEMFGKITLGQLLV
;
A
#
# COMPACT_ATOMS: atom_id res chain seq x y z
N MET A 1 -13.81 7.05 51.33
CA MET A 1 -14.49 5.75 51.23
C MET A 1 -13.62 4.87 50.33
N MET A 2 -13.00 3.87 50.94
CA MET A 2 -12.04 2.88 50.41
C MET A 2 -12.51 2.19 49.10
N SER A 3 -11.66 1.57 48.27
CA SER A 3 -10.29 1.07 48.49
C SER A 3 -9.41 1.17 47.23
N LEU A 4 -8.14 1.46 47.51
CA LEU A 4 -6.96 1.37 46.67
C LEU A 4 -6.19 0.06 47.01
N ILE A 5 -5.55 -0.52 45.99
CA ILE A 5 -4.25 -1.24 46.00
C ILE A 5 -4.20 -2.62 46.71
N GLU A 6 -3.78 -3.66 45.98
CA GLU A 6 -2.47 -4.34 46.14
C GLU A 6 -2.30 -5.54 45.19
N ARG A 7 -1.22 -5.51 44.40
CA ARG A 7 -0.42 -6.68 43.98
C ARG A 7 0.94 -6.54 44.71
N PRO A 8 1.91 -7.43 44.45
CA PRO A 8 2.12 -8.81 44.94
C PRO A 8 3.42 -8.85 45.79
N ILE A 9 3.88 -10.02 46.28
CA ILE A 9 5.33 -10.37 46.42
C ILE A 9 5.49 -11.87 46.73
N SER A 10 6.54 -12.41 46.10
CA SER A 10 7.21 -13.72 46.17
C SER A 10 7.64 -14.18 47.58
N HIS A 11 7.59 -15.50 47.86
CA HIS A 11 8.78 -16.33 48.16
C HIS A 11 8.48 -17.80 48.54
N CYS A 12 9.18 -18.70 47.85
CA CYS A 12 9.88 -19.92 48.28
C CYS A 12 9.40 -20.83 49.45
N LEU A 13 9.38 -22.14 49.12
CA LEU A 13 9.94 -23.29 49.85
C LEU A 13 9.40 -23.61 51.26
N PHE A 14 8.68 -24.74 51.40
CA PHE A 14 8.98 -25.79 52.41
C PHE A 14 8.16 -27.08 52.12
N THR A 15 8.87 -28.06 51.54
CA THR A 15 8.86 -29.52 51.79
C THR A 15 7.57 -30.32 52.00
N ALA A 16 7.35 -31.25 51.06
CA ALA A 16 7.32 -32.72 51.26
C ALA A 16 7.13 -33.29 52.68
N ALA A 17 6.05 -34.06 52.86
CA ALA A 17 6.04 -35.43 53.40
C ALA A 17 4.59 -35.91 53.64
N PHE A 18 4.08 -36.81 52.80
CA PHE A 18 3.28 -37.94 53.30
C PHE A 18 3.36 -39.11 52.32
N ILE A 19 3.62 -40.27 52.89
CA ILE A 19 4.28 -41.44 52.32
C ILE A 19 3.24 -42.53 52.02
N ILE A 20 3.43 -43.18 50.87
CA ILE A 20 3.45 -44.64 50.67
C ILE A 20 2.50 -45.47 51.53
N ILE A 21 1.46 -46.05 50.91
CA ILE A 21 1.07 -47.46 51.12
C ILE A 21 0.59 -48.04 49.77
N LEU A 22 1.19 -49.18 49.42
CA LEU A 22 0.80 -50.16 48.38
C LEU A 22 1.25 -49.92 46.93
N ALA A 23 2.56 -50.07 46.73
CA ALA A 23 3.05 -50.98 45.68
C ALA A 23 3.49 -52.28 46.36
N LEU A 24 3.12 -53.43 45.79
CA LEU A 24 3.94 -54.65 45.66
C LEU A 24 3.05 -55.81 45.15
N ALA A 25 3.25 -56.17 43.88
CA ALA A 25 3.42 -57.57 43.48
C ALA A 25 4.10 -57.60 42.12
N SER A 26 5.24 -58.26 42.12
CA SER A 26 6.33 -58.22 41.15
C SER A 26 6.16 -59.21 40.00
N SER A 27 6.87 -58.86 38.92
CA SER A 27 7.33 -59.66 37.80
C SER A 27 7.90 -61.05 38.15
N PHE A 28 7.63 -62.03 37.27
CA PHE A 28 8.50 -63.18 37.01
C PHE A 28 8.55 -63.48 35.49
N HIS A 29 9.76 -63.72 35.00
CA HIS A 29 10.11 -64.14 33.64
C HIS A 29 9.66 -65.58 33.33
N VAL A 30 9.40 -65.90 32.05
CA VAL A 30 10.03 -67.00 31.28
C VAL A 30 9.84 -66.73 29.78
N ALA A 31 10.90 -66.91 28.99
CA ALA A 31 10.88 -67.04 27.54
C ALA A 31 10.95 -68.52 27.16
N ILE A 32 10.03 -69.02 26.31
CA ILE A 32 10.23 -70.22 25.48
C ILE A 32 9.50 -70.01 24.13
N SER A 33 10.25 -70.24 23.06
CA SER A 33 9.83 -70.31 21.66
C SER A 33 9.03 -71.57 21.34
N SER A 34 7.97 -71.47 20.52
CA SER A 34 7.69 -72.44 19.45
C SER A 34 6.63 -71.92 18.45
N SER A 35 6.86 -72.29 17.20
CA SER A 35 6.15 -71.95 15.97
C SER A 35 4.76 -72.58 15.85
N SER A 36 3.78 -71.87 15.27
CA SER A 36 3.27 -72.10 13.90
C SER A 36 1.88 -71.49 13.65
N ALA A 37 1.85 -70.62 12.64
CA ALA A 37 0.82 -70.33 11.65
C ALA A 37 -0.68 -70.41 12.02
N THR A 38 -1.35 -69.26 11.96
CA THR A 38 -2.37 -69.00 10.91
C THR A 38 -2.39 -67.50 10.62
N SER A 39 -2.05 -67.13 9.38
CA SER A 39 -2.08 -65.77 8.85
C SER A 39 -3.50 -65.32 8.51
N PRO A 40 -3.75 -64.00 8.53
CA PRO A 40 -4.16 -63.37 7.29
C PRO A 40 -3.15 -62.31 6.88
N SER A 41 -2.70 -62.47 5.64
CA SER A 41 -2.03 -61.49 4.82
C SER A 41 -2.72 -60.13 4.87
N ASN A 42 -2.05 -59.12 5.44
CA ASN A 42 -2.24 -57.72 5.06
C ASN A 42 -0.86 -57.08 4.96
N VAL A 43 -0.18 -57.33 3.84
CA VAL A 43 0.81 -56.37 3.36
C VAL A 43 -0.01 -55.15 2.95
N VAL A 44 -0.23 -54.23 3.89
CA VAL A 44 -0.72 -52.88 3.57
C VAL A 44 0.39 -52.26 2.73
N THR A 45 0.26 -52.37 1.42
CA THR A 45 1.14 -51.70 0.48
C THR A 45 0.97 -50.20 0.69
N MET A 46 2.07 -49.44 0.63
CA MET A 46 2.07 -47.98 0.80
C MET A 46 1.01 -47.25 -0.07
N MET A 47 0.65 -47.85 -1.22
CA MET A 47 -0.46 -47.41 -2.09
C MET A 47 -1.84 -47.41 -1.40
N GLY A 48 -2.10 -48.36 -0.50
CA GLY A 48 -3.37 -48.45 0.23
C GLY A 48 -3.57 -47.31 1.24
N LEU A 49 -2.51 -46.83 1.87
CA LEU A 49 -2.58 -45.77 2.89
C LEU A 49 -2.88 -44.40 2.27
N GLU A 50 -2.34 -44.10 1.09
CA GLU A 50 -2.66 -42.86 0.36
C GLU A 50 -4.12 -42.85 -0.11
N ALA A 51 -4.61 -44.00 -0.60
CA ALA A 51 -5.99 -44.17 -1.04
C ALA A 51 -6.98 -44.00 0.13
N GLU A 52 -6.71 -44.69 1.26
CA GLU A 52 -7.52 -44.62 2.47
C GLU A 52 -7.61 -43.19 3.01
N ALA A 53 -6.48 -42.49 3.11
CA ALA A 53 -6.43 -41.09 3.55
C ALA A 53 -7.30 -40.15 2.69
N LEU A 54 -7.26 -40.29 1.37
CA LEU A 54 -8.08 -39.48 0.47
C LEU A 54 -9.56 -39.86 0.50
N LEU A 55 -9.88 -41.15 0.71
CA LEU A 55 -11.26 -41.61 0.88
C LEU A 55 -11.86 -41.12 2.21
N GLU A 56 -11.08 -41.09 3.29
CA GLU A 56 -11.48 -40.48 4.56
C GLU A 56 -11.78 -38.99 4.39
N TRP A 57 -10.91 -38.26 3.68
CA TRP A 57 -11.18 -36.87 3.37
C TRP A 57 -12.45 -36.72 2.53
N LYS A 58 -12.62 -37.50 1.45
CA LYS A 58 -13.85 -37.51 0.65
C LYS A 58 -15.10 -37.75 1.51
N ALA A 59 -15.07 -38.72 2.42
CA ALA A 59 -16.19 -39.05 3.30
C ALA A 59 -16.55 -37.89 4.25
N SER A 60 -15.60 -37.00 4.55
CA SER A 60 -15.83 -35.81 5.38
C SER A 60 -16.40 -34.60 4.61
N LEU A 61 -16.38 -34.63 3.27
CA LEU A 61 -16.96 -33.58 2.43
C LEU A 61 -18.49 -33.75 2.34
N ASP A 62 -19.18 -32.71 1.86
CA ASP A 62 -20.63 -32.81 1.66
C ASP A 62 -21.02 -33.81 0.56
N ASN A 63 -22.29 -34.25 0.56
CA ASN A 63 -22.78 -35.28 -0.35
C ASN A 63 -22.60 -34.91 -1.83
N GLN A 64 -22.71 -33.63 -2.17
CA GLN A 64 -22.50 -33.17 -3.54
C GLN A 64 -21.02 -33.32 -3.94
N SER A 65 -20.09 -32.92 -3.07
CA SER A 65 -18.65 -33.11 -3.30
C SER A 65 -18.29 -34.59 -3.46
N GLN A 66 -18.85 -35.45 -2.62
CA GLN A 66 -18.64 -36.90 -2.73
C GLN A 66 -19.10 -37.45 -4.08
N PHE A 67 -20.23 -36.96 -4.61
CA PHE A 67 -20.73 -37.29 -5.94
C PHE A 67 -19.81 -36.77 -7.06
N ARG A 68 -19.28 -35.55 -6.92
CA ARG A 68 -18.29 -34.99 -7.86
C ARG A 68 -17.02 -35.82 -7.90
N LEU A 69 -16.63 -36.41 -6.77
CA LEU A 69 -15.50 -37.34 -6.64
C LEU A 69 -15.92 -38.81 -6.83
N SER A 70 -16.94 -39.09 -7.63
CA SER A 70 -17.48 -40.46 -7.82
C SER A 70 -16.46 -41.48 -8.31
N SER A 71 -15.42 -41.06 -9.04
CA SER A 71 -14.34 -41.96 -9.49
C SER A 71 -13.42 -42.43 -8.36
N TRP A 72 -13.44 -41.76 -7.19
CA TRP A 72 -12.59 -42.09 -6.05
C TRP A 72 -13.16 -43.32 -5.32
N VAL A 73 -12.78 -44.51 -5.82
CA VAL A 73 -13.21 -45.81 -5.31
C VAL A 73 -12.05 -46.80 -5.41
N GLY A 74 -11.93 -47.70 -4.43
CA GLY A 74 -10.92 -48.76 -4.41
C GLY A 74 -9.54 -48.28 -3.98
N ASN A 75 -8.49 -48.98 -4.42
CA ASN A 75 -7.09 -48.71 -4.06
C ASN A 75 -6.23 -48.21 -5.24
N VAL A 76 -6.78 -48.14 -6.46
CA VAL A 76 -6.07 -47.68 -7.66
C VAL A 76 -6.28 -46.16 -7.83
N THR A 77 -5.52 -45.38 -7.07
CA THR A 77 -5.67 -43.92 -6.95
C THR A 77 -5.33 -43.16 -8.22
N CYS A 78 -4.42 -43.67 -9.04
CA CYS A 78 -3.91 -42.96 -10.23
C CYS A 78 -4.93 -42.80 -11.36
N HIS A 79 -6.09 -43.48 -11.28
CA HIS A 79 -7.21 -43.31 -12.22
C HIS A 79 -8.30 -42.37 -11.69
N TRP A 80 -8.16 -41.88 -10.47
CA TRP A 80 -9.13 -40.97 -9.89
C TRP A 80 -9.05 -39.60 -10.54
N VAL A 81 -10.21 -38.96 -10.73
CA VAL A 81 -10.29 -37.59 -11.23
C VAL A 81 -9.41 -36.68 -10.37
N GLY A 82 -8.55 -35.90 -11.04
CA GLY A 82 -7.64 -34.96 -10.39
C GLY A 82 -6.43 -35.58 -9.67
N ILE A 83 -6.24 -36.90 -9.70
CA ILE A 83 -5.07 -37.54 -9.10
C ILE A 83 -4.06 -37.90 -10.19
N SER A 84 -2.77 -37.62 -9.94
CA SER A 84 -1.67 -38.17 -10.75
C SER A 84 -0.61 -38.74 -9.84
N CYS A 85 0.00 -39.83 -10.29
CA CYS A 85 1.02 -40.55 -9.54
C CYS A 85 2.40 -40.39 -10.19
N ASN A 86 3.44 -40.60 -9.39
CA ASN A 86 4.80 -40.71 -9.90
C ASN A 86 5.07 -42.11 -10.51
N ASN A 87 6.30 -42.34 -10.98
CA ASN A 87 6.74 -43.61 -11.57
C ASN A 87 6.66 -44.81 -10.60
N PHE A 88 6.49 -44.56 -9.30
CA PHE A 88 6.32 -45.58 -8.25
C PHE A 88 4.85 -45.77 -7.84
N SER A 89 3.90 -45.24 -8.61
CA SER A 89 2.45 -45.29 -8.33
C SER A 89 2.02 -44.62 -7.01
N SER A 90 2.85 -43.73 -6.46
CA SER A 90 2.51 -42.91 -5.29
C SER A 90 2.00 -41.54 -5.73
N ILE A 91 0.99 -41.01 -5.03
CA ILE A 91 0.32 -39.77 -5.39
C ILE A 91 1.31 -38.61 -5.38
N SER A 92 1.45 -37.94 -6.52
CA SER A 92 2.36 -36.82 -6.72
C SER A 92 1.62 -35.51 -7.00
N HIS A 93 0.41 -35.56 -7.55
CA HIS A 93 -0.40 -34.38 -7.84
C HIS A 93 -1.86 -34.62 -7.42
N VAL A 94 -2.42 -33.65 -6.71
CA VAL A 94 -3.86 -33.52 -6.45
C VAL A 94 -4.31 -32.21 -7.08
N ASN A 95 -5.05 -32.28 -8.18
CA ASN A 95 -5.48 -31.15 -8.99
C ASN A 95 -7.01 -31.17 -9.17
N LEU A 96 -7.71 -30.47 -8.28
CA LEU A 96 -9.17 -30.40 -8.24
C LEU A 96 -9.69 -28.95 -8.26
N PRO A 97 -9.22 -28.07 -9.17
CA PRO A 97 -9.70 -26.70 -9.22
C PRO A 97 -11.15 -26.64 -9.75
N GLY A 98 -12.02 -25.82 -9.16
CA GLY A 98 -13.35 -25.57 -9.75
C GLY A 98 -14.33 -26.73 -9.66
N VAL A 99 -14.04 -27.78 -8.87
CA VAL A 99 -14.88 -28.99 -8.80
C VAL A 99 -16.13 -28.78 -7.94
N GLY A 100 -16.15 -27.70 -7.14
CA GLY A 100 -17.24 -27.37 -6.23
C GLY A 100 -17.15 -28.11 -4.90
N LEU A 101 -15.94 -28.45 -4.45
CA LEU A 101 -15.71 -29.16 -3.20
C LEU A 101 -16.09 -28.28 -2.00
N LYS A 102 -16.88 -28.81 -1.08
CA LYS A 102 -17.32 -28.15 0.15
C LYS A 102 -17.02 -29.02 1.36
N GLY A 103 -16.23 -28.47 2.28
CA GLY A 103 -15.78 -29.16 3.48
C GLY A 103 -14.54 -28.50 4.07
N THR A 104 -13.83 -29.20 4.96
CA THR A 104 -12.62 -28.69 5.61
C THR A 104 -11.37 -29.45 5.19
N LEU A 105 -10.20 -28.89 5.50
CA LEU A 105 -8.90 -29.55 5.31
C LEU A 105 -8.45 -30.37 6.54
N HIS A 106 -9.17 -30.35 7.67
CA HIS A 106 -8.73 -30.99 8.92
C HIS A 106 -8.59 -32.51 8.82
N THR A 107 -9.43 -33.15 8.02
CA THR A 107 -9.42 -34.59 7.72
C THR A 107 -8.54 -34.94 6.52
N PHE A 108 -7.97 -33.93 5.84
CA PHE A 108 -7.00 -34.17 4.78
C PHE A 108 -5.68 -34.60 5.41
N SER A 109 -5.33 -35.89 5.29
CA SER A 109 -4.10 -36.42 5.88
C SER A 109 -2.86 -36.02 5.07
N PHE A 110 -2.36 -34.81 5.32
CA PHE A 110 -1.10 -34.31 4.75
C PHE A 110 0.08 -35.24 5.06
N SER A 111 0.08 -35.87 6.23
CA SER A 111 1.14 -36.80 6.63
C SER A 111 1.15 -38.09 5.80
N SER A 112 0.06 -38.48 5.14
CA SER A 112 0.05 -39.71 4.32
C SER A 112 0.65 -39.49 2.93
N LEU A 113 0.57 -38.27 2.40
CA LEU A 113 0.93 -37.92 1.01
C LEU A 113 2.38 -37.43 0.87
N HIS A 114 3.35 -38.23 1.32
CA HIS A 114 4.77 -37.88 1.37
C HIS A 114 5.42 -37.57 0.00
N SER A 115 4.83 -38.05 -1.09
CA SER A 115 5.32 -37.85 -2.45
C SER A 115 4.68 -36.66 -3.17
N LEU A 116 3.79 -35.91 -2.49
CA LEU A 116 3.04 -34.84 -3.11
C LEU A 116 3.94 -33.67 -3.53
N ILE A 117 3.88 -33.35 -4.81
CA ILE A 117 4.62 -32.28 -5.49
C ILE A 117 3.70 -31.08 -5.76
N SER A 118 2.44 -31.34 -6.11
CA SER A 118 1.46 -30.30 -6.41
C SER A 118 0.14 -30.55 -5.71
N LEU A 119 -0.36 -29.54 -5.02
CA LEU A 119 -1.71 -29.50 -4.44
C LEU A 119 -2.44 -28.26 -4.96
N ASN A 120 -3.43 -28.47 -5.82
CA ASN A 120 -4.31 -27.43 -6.33
C ASN A 120 -5.76 -27.76 -5.96
N LEU A 121 -6.30 -27.01 -5.01
CA LEU A 121 -7.70 -27.06 -4.58
C LEU A 121 -8.39 -25.71 -4.80
N SER A 122 -7.88 -24.89 -5.72
CA SER A 122 -8.38 -23.53 -5.97
C SER A 122 -9.83 -23.51 -6.48
N ASN A 123 -10.51 -22.38 -6.33
CA ASN A 123 -11.87 -22.18 -6.84
C ASN A 123 -12.86 -23.26 -6.36
N ASN A 124 -12.93 -23.46 -5.04
CA ASN A 124 -13.86 -24.38 -4.39
C ASN A 124 -14.60 -23.68 -3.24
N LEU A 125 -15.33 -24.44 -2.43
CA LEU A 125 -16.09 -23.95 -1.27
C LEU A 125 -15.49 -24.52 0.03
N LEU A 126 -14.17 -24.72 0.07
CA LEU A 126 -13.47 -25.22 1.26
C LEU A 126 -13.46 -24.14 2.34
N TYR A 127 -13.73 -24.52 3.58
CA TYR A 127 -13.79 -23.61 4.74
C TYR A 127 -13.03 -24.16 5.95
N GLY A 128 -12.93 -23.35 7.00
CA GLY A 128 -12.12 -23.67 8.18
C GLY A 128 -10.67 -23.24 8.02
N THR A 129 -9.76 -23.79 8.82
CA THR A 129 -8.35 -23.37 8.86
C THR A 129 -7.45 -24.28 8.04
N ILE A 130 -6.26 -23.80 7.66
CA ILE A 130 -5.19 -24.67 7.13
C ILE A 130 -4.54 -25.43 8.31
N PRO A 131 -4.57 -26.77 8.33
CA PRO A 131 -3.92 -27.55 9.39
C PRO A 131 -2.39 -27.41 9.35
N SER A 132 -1.76 -27.39 10.53
CA SER A 132 -0.29 -27.26 10.65
C SER A 132 0.47 -28.43 10.01
N GLN A 133 -0.17 -29.59 9.89
CA GLN A 133 0.33 -30.79 9.24
C GLN A 133 0.63 -30.56 7.75
N LEU A 134 0.11 -29.49 7.13
CA LEU A 134 0.51 -29.07 5.78
C LEU A 134 2.04 -28.98 5.66
N GLY A 135 2.73 -28.53 6.71
CA GLY A 135 4.19 -28.42 6.73
C GLY A 135 4.95 -29.75 6.63
N ASN A 136 4.26 -30.90 6.68
CA ASN A 136 4.87 -32.23 6.50
C ASN A 136 5.11 -32.59 5.03
N LEU A 137 4.53 -31.84 4.08
CA LEU A 137 4.69 -32.09 2.64
C LEU A 137 6.04 -31.58 2.12
N SER A 138 7.13 -32.22 2.54
CA SER A 138 8.51 -31.76 2.27
C SER A 138 8.89 -31.72 0.77
N LYS A 139 8.12 -32.37 -0.10
CA LYS A 139 8.33 -32.40 -1.56
C LYS A 139 7.45 -31.40 -2.33
N LEU A 140 6.60 -30.65 -1.64
CA LEU A 140 5.64 -29.76 -2.28
C LEU A 140 6.36 -28.59 -2.97
N ILE A 141 6.06 -28.44 -4.26
CA ILE A 141 6.58 -27.39 -5.14
C ILE A 141 5.48 -26.37 -5.46
N TYR A 142 4.23 -26.81 -5.53
CA TYR A 142 3.09 -25.98 -5.91
C TYR A 142 1.94 -26.16 -4.92
N LEU A 143 1.52 -25.07 -4.29
CA LEU A 143 0.35 -25.02 -3.42
C LEU A 143 -0.59 -23.90 -3.86
N ASP A 144 -1.77 -24.27 -4.32
CA ASP A 144 -2.85 -23.33 -4.63
C ASP A 144 -4.14 -23.71 -3.90
N LEU A 145 -4.53 -22.86 -2.95
CA LEU A 145 -5.78 -22.93 -2.19
C LEU A 145 -6.65 -21.68 -2.43
N SER A 146 -6.36 -20.91 -3.48
CA SER A 146 -7.01 -19.62 -3.74
C SER A 146 -8.49 -19.76 -4.08
N THR A 147 -9.25 -18.67 -3.93
CA THR A 147 -10.68 -18.63 -4.25
C THR A 147 -11.45 -19.73 -3.49
N ASN A 148 -11.41 -19.66 -2.16
CA ASN A 148 -12.10 -20.55 -1.24
C ASN A 148 -12.71 -19.74 -0.08
N GLN A 149 -13.22 -20.41 0.95
CA GLN A 149 -13.75 -19.80 2.18
C GLN A 149 -12.86 -20.15 3.40
N LEU A 150 -11.56 -20.40 3.17
CA LEU A 150 -10.62 -20.71 4.25
C LEU A 150 -10.42 -19.49 5.14
N SER A 151 -10.17 -19.71 6.42
CA SER A 151 -10.12 -18.68 7.46
C SER A 151 -9.07 -18.99 8.52
N GLY A 152 -8.98 -18.11 9.54
CA GLY A 152 -7.95 -18.21 10.57
C GLY A 152 -6.59 -17.70 10.09
N SER A 153 -5.54 -17.94 10.87
CA SER A 153 -4.17 -17.51 10.54
C SER A 153 -3.47 -18.50 9.62
N ILE A 154 -2.59 -18.00 8.74
CA ILE A 154 -1.67 -18.84 7.98
C ILE A 154 -0.71 -19.53 8.98
N PRO A 155 -0.62 -20.88 9.01
CA PRO A 155 0.21 -21.57 9.98
C PRO A 155 1.71 -21.36 9.69
N HIS A 156 2.51 -21.14 10.74
CA HIS A 156 3.96 -20.93 10.59
C HIS A 156 4.69 -22.13 9.97
N GLN A 157 4.11 -23.33 10.07
CA GLN A 157 4.62 -24.57 9.46
C GLN A 157 4.65 -24.51 7.93
N VAL A 158 3.97 -23.57 7.28
CA VAL A 158 4.16 -23.29 5.83
C VAL A 158 5.64 -23.05 5.52
N GLY A 159 6.40 -22.46 6.44
CA GLY A 159 7.84 -22.25 6.30
C GLY A 159 8.69 -23.53 6.25
N ASN A 160 8.11 -24.72 6.46
CA ASN A 160 8.78 -26.01 6.33
C ASN A 160 8.84 -26.51 4.88
N LEU A 161 8.04 -25.94 3.98
CA LEU A 161 7.91 -26.37 2.58
C LEU A 161 9.06 -25.85 1.71
N LYS A 162 10.31 -26.25 2.00
CA LYS A 162 11.52 -25.63 1.42
C LYS A 162 11.62 -25.67 -0.10
N LEU A 163 10.93 -26.60 -0.75
CA LEU A 163 10.92 -26.73 -2.22
C LEU A 163 9.81 -25.93 -2.90
N LEU A 164 8.98 -25.23 -2.13
CA LEU A 164 7.82 -24.51 -2.64
C LEU A 164 8.26 -23.36 -3.56
N ASN A 165 7.74 -23.37 -4.78
CA ASN A 165 7.92 -22.35 -5.80
C ASN A 165 6.70 -21.43 -5.90
N VAL A 166 5.49 -21.98 -5.72
CA VAL A 166 4.24 -21.22 -5.78
C VAL A 166 3.46 -21.43 -4.49
N LEU A 167 3.15 -20.32 -3.82
CA LEU A 167 2.21 -20.26 -2.70
C LEU A 167 1.09 -19.28 -3.06
N ASN A 168 -0.08 -19.82 -3.38
CA ASN A 168 -1.27 -19.03 -3.67
C ASN A 168 -2.38 -19.32 -2.65
N LEU A 169 -2.63 -18.33 -1.79
CA LEU A 169 -3.68 -18.35 -0.76
C LEU A 169 -4.67 -17.18 -0.94
N SER A 170 -4.66 -16.56 -2.12
CA SER A 170 -5.48 -15.38 -2.41
C SER A 170 -6.99 -15.66 -2.40
N SER A 171 -7.81 -14.61 -2.26
CA SER A 171 -9.28 -14.69 -2.29
C SER A 171 -9.83 -15.73 -1.30
N ASN A 172 -9.54 -15.49 -0.01
CA ASN A 172 -9.99 -16.28 1.12
C ASN A 172 -10.32 -15.32 2.30
N GLY A 173 -10.61 -15.87 3.48
CA GLY A 173 -10.83 -15.11 4.72
C GLY A 173 -9.67 -15.23 5.72
N PHE A 174 -8.41 -15.33 5.26
CA PHE A 174 -7.26 -15.43 6.18
C PHE A 174 -7.10 -14.16 7.02
N THR A 175 -6.78 -14.35 8.30
CA THR A 175 -6.61 -13.29 9.32
C THR A 175 -5.24 -13.41 9.99
N GLY A 176 -4.95 -12.57 10.98
CA GLY A 176 -3.64 -12.55 11.66
C GLY A 176 -2.55 -11.94 10.78
N SER A 177 -1.28 -12.16 11.10
CA SER A 177 -0.14 -11.62 10.36
C SER A 177 0.47 -12.60 9.37
N ILE A 178 1.20 -12.07 8.38
CA ILE A 178 2.05 -12.88 7.50
C ILE A 178 3.13 -13.56 8.37
N PRO A 179 3.22 -14.90 8.41
CA PRO A 179 4.22 -15.57 9.24
C PRO A 179 5.65 -15.29 8.76
N VAL A 180 6.52 -14.87 9.68
CA VAL A 180 7.96 -14.66 9.40
C VAL A 180 8.64 -15.90 8.80
N ALA A 181 8.10 -17.09 9.10
CA ALA A 181 8.57 -18.38 8.59
C ALA A 181 8.47 -18.51 7.06
N ILE A 182 7.61 -17.73 6.39
CA ILE A 182 7.56 -17.66 4.92
C ILE A 182 8.92 -17.21 4.35
N GLY A 183 9.69 -16.39 5.07
CA GLY A 183 11.04 -16.01 4.68
C GLY A 183 12.05 -17.16 4.58
N ASN A 184 11.67 -18.38 4.98
CA ASN A 184 12.50 -19.58 4.83
C ASN A 184 12.28 -20.33 3.50
N LEU A 185 11.37 -19.86 2.64
CA LEU A 185 11.01 -20.50 1.37
C LEU A 185 11.92 -20.01 0.24
N SER A 186 13.23 -20.29 0.29
CA SER A 186 14.22 -19.70 -0.63
C SER A 186 13.99 -19.96 -2.12
N ASN A 187 13.20 -20.99 -2.47
CA ASN A 187 12.83 -21.32 -3.85
C ASN A 187 11.53 -20.65 -4.32
N LEU A 188 10.89 -19.83 -3.47
CA LEU A 188 9.59 -19.24 -3.78
C LEU A 188 9.72 -18.22 -4.91
N ILE A 189 8.96 -18.44 -5.99
CA ILE A 189 8.87 -17.59 -7.18
C ILE A 189 7.61 -16.71 -7.11
N THR A 190 6.51 -17.26 -6.60
CA THR A 190 5.22 -16.56 -6.49
C THR A 190 4.68 -16.65 -5.07
N LEU A 191 4.41 -15.48 -4.49
CA LEU A 191 3.67 -15.33 -3.24
C LEU A 191 2.42 -14.48 -3.49
N ALA A 192 1.26 -15.12 -3.47
CA ALA A 192 -0.04 -14.46 -3.65
C ALA A 192 -0.91 -14.65 -2.40
N LEU A 193 -1.09 -13.56 -1.65
CA LEU A 193 -1.91 -13.50 -0.44
C LEU A 193 -3.01 -12.41 -0.54
N TYR A 194 -3.24 -11.88 -1.74
CA TYR A 194 -4.19 -10.78 -1.96
C TYR A 194 -5.64 -11.18 -1.68
N ASP A 195 -6.52 -10.19 -1.50
CA ASP A 195 -7.96 -10.39 -1.25
C ASP A 195 -8.20 -11.32 -0.05
N ASN A 196 -7.76 -10.85 1.13
CA ASN A 196 -7.90 -11.52 2.42
C ASN A 196 -8.07 -10.47 3.53
N ASN A 197 -8.13 -10.89 4.80
CA ASN A 197 -8.19 -10.03 5.97
C ASN A 197 -6.88 -10.04 6.79
N ILE A 198 -5.73 -10.21 6.12
CA ILE A 198 -4.41 -10.30 6.77
C ILE A 198 -4.03 -8.92 7.30
N SER A 199 -3.52 -8.88 8.52
CA SER A 199 -3.19 -7.67 9.29
C SER A 199 -1.73 -7.67 9.75
N GLY A 200 -1.33 -6.63 10.51
CA GLY A 200 0.05 -6.47 10.96
C GLY A 200 0.98 -5.98 9.85
N SER A 201 2.29 -6.04 10.09
CA SER A 201 3.31 -5.53 9.17
C SER A 201 3.78 -6.57 8.15
N ILE A 202 4.28 -6.09 7.01
CA ILE A 202 5.03 -6.92 6.05
C ILE A 202 6.35 -7.35 6.73
N PRO A 203 6.62 -8.65 6.93
CA PRO A 203 7.83 -9.11 7.60
C PRO A 203 9.10 -8.79 6.81
N GLN A 204 10.15 -8.31 7.50
CA GLN A 204 11.44 -8.05 6.87
C GLN A 204 12.07 -9.33 6.29
N GLU A 205 11.73 -10.49 6.83
CA GLU A 205 12.20 -11.82 6.41
C GLU A 205 11.77 -12.16 4.98
N LEU A 206 10.73 -11.52 4.44
CA LEU A 206 10.38 -11.68 3.02
C LEU A 206 11.53 -11.25 2.11
N GLY A 207 12.37 -10.29 2.53
CA GLY A 207 13.58 -9.88 1.79
C GLY A 207 14.64 -10.97 1.64
N LYS A 208 14.47 -12.17 2.23
CA LYS A 208 15.33 -13.34 2.02
C LYS A 208 14.96 -14.14 0.76
N LEU A 209 13.78 -13.88 0.17
CA LEU A 209 13.23 -14.64 -0.95
C LEU A 209 13.81 -14.16 -2.29
N THR A 210 15.11 -14.30 -2.50
CA THR A 210 15.80 -13.74 -3.68
C THR A 210 15.33 -14.31 -5.02
N SER A 211 14.68 -15.48 -5.01
CA SER A 211 14.05 -16.10 -6.19
C SER A 211 12.67 -15.51 -6.56
N LEU A 212 12.10 -14.69 -5.69
CA LEU A 212 10.72 -14.20 -5.81
C LEU A 212 10.58 -13.27 -7.01
N ALA A 213 9.69 -13.63 -7.93
CA ALA A 213 9.35 -12.85 -9.11
C ALA A 213 8.04 -12.06 -8.93
N TRP A 214 7.07 -12.64 -8.21
CA TRP A 214 5.75 -12.05 -8.01
C TRP A 214 5.37 -12.00 -6.53
N LEU A 215 5.12 -10.79 -6.03
CA LEU A 215 4.64 -10.54 -4.67
C LEU A 215 3.33 -9.73 -4.72
N ASN A 216 2.21 -10.41 -4.47
CA ASN A 216 0.88 -9.81 -4.45
C ASN A 216 0.27 -9.91 -3.06
N LEU A 217 0.20 -8.77 -2.37
CA LEU A 217 -0.37 -8.61 -1.03
C LEU A 217 -1.51 -7.59 -0.99
N TYR A 218 -2.05 -7.22 -2.15
CA TYR A 218 -3.09 -6.19 -2.25
C TYR A 218 -4.42 -6.63 -1.62
N GLU A 219 -5.33 -5.69 -1.36
CA GLU A 219 -6.64 -5.99 -0.77
C GLU A 219 -6.54 -6.78 0.54
N ASN A 220 -5.89 -6.17 1.54
CA ASN A 220 -5.73 -6.72 2.88
C ASN A 220 -5.78 -5.58 3.92
N ASN A 221 -5.55 -5.91 5.19
CA ASN A 221 -5.47 -4.97 6.31
C ASN A 221 -4.01 -4.77 6.79
N LEU A 222 -3.02 -4.92 5.90
CA LEU A 222 -1.60 -4.75 6.25
C LEU A 222 -1.31 -3.30 6.66
N SER A 223 -0.43 -3.13 7.64
CA SER A 223 -0.14 -1.86 8.31
C SER A 223 1.37 -1.69 8.53
N GLY A 224 1.80 -0.57 9.09
CA GLY A 224 3.22 -0.27 9.30
C GLY A 224 3.93 0.10 7.99
N PHE A 225 5.25 -0.12 7.94
CA PHE A 225 6.10 0.32 6.83
C PHE A 225 6.29 -0.77 5.78
N ILE A 226 6.58 -0.37 4.54
CA ILE A 226 7.21 -1.26 3.56
C ILE A 226 8.67 -1.47 4.04
N PRO A 227 9.12 -2.70 4.32
CA PRO A 227 10.46 -2.93 4.84
C PRO A 227 11.53 -2.65 3.79
N THR A 228 12.65 -2.04 4.19
CA THR A 228 13.80 -1.76 3.29
C THR A 228 14.39 -3.03 2.68
N SER A 229 14.24 -4.17 3.36
CA SER A 229 14.67 -5.49 2.86
C SER A 229 13.95 -5.92 1.58
N ILE A 230 12.85 -5.25 1.18
CA ILE A 230 12.20 -5.50 -0.11
C ILE A 230 13.16 -5.31 -1.29
N GLY A 231 14.13 -4.40 -1.17
CA GLY A 231 15.14 -4.16 -2.21
C GLY A 231 16.15 -5.29 -2.39
N ASN A 232 16.12 -6.33 -1.55
CA ASN A 232 16.93 -7.54 -1.71
C ASN A 232 16.31 -8.54 -2.69
N LEU A 233 15.05 -8.34 -3.11
CA LEU A 233 14.33 -9.24 -4.02
C LEU A 233 14.77 -9.02 -5.46
N SER A 234 16.03 -9.36 -5.77
CA SER A 234 16.66 -9.01 -7.04
C SER A 234 15.94 -9.51 -8.29
N ASN A 235 15.14 -10.58 -8.19
CA ASN A 235 14.38 -11.14 -9.31
C ASN A 235 12.93 -10.62 -9.41
N LEU A 236 12.53 -9.70 -8.54
CA LEU A 236 11.14 -9.26 -8.45
C LEU A 236 10.73 -8.48 -9.69
N SER A 237 9.66 -8.93 -10.34
CA SER A 237 9.07 -8.31 -11.52
C SER A 237 7.74 -7.63 -11.23
N VAL A 238 6.95 -8.15 -10.29
CA VAL A 238 5.64 -7.59 -9.91
C VAL A 238 5.56 -7.42 -8.40
N LEU A 239 5.26 -6.20 -7.97
CA LEU A 239 5.04 -5.84 -6.57
C LEU A 239 3.72 -5.09 -6.41
N TRP A 240 2.71 -5.75 -5.85
CA TRP A 240 1.40 -5.17 -5.61
C TRP A 240 1.07 -5.19 -4.12
N LEU A 241 1.02 -4.01 -3.52
CA LEU A 241 0.73 -3.76 -2.10
C LEU A 241 -0.46 -2.83 -1.90
N ASN A 242 -1.20 -2.53 -2.97
CA ASN A 242 -2.29 -1.56 -2.97
C ASN A 242 -3.48 -1.99 -2.09
N ASN A 243 -4.36 -1.05 -1.77
CA ASN A 243 -5.56 -1.28 -0.97
C ASN A 243 -5.25 -1.98 0.37
N ASN A 244 -4.38 -1.33 1.15
CA ASN A 244 -3.97 -1.71 2.49
C ASN A 244 -3.92 -0.46 3.38
N THR A 245 -3.39 -0.57 4.60
CA THR A 245 -3.18 0.55 5.54
C THR A 245 -1.68 0.84 5.75
N LEU A 246 -0.84 0.56 4.75
CA LEU A 246 0.60 0.80 4.82
C LEU A 246 0.89 2.29 4.96
N SER A 247 1.95 2.63 5.70
CA SER A 247 2.27 3.99 6.12
C SER A 247 3.76 4.27 6.04
N GLY A 248 4.14 5.54 6.21
CA GLY A 248 5.52 6.00 6.12
C GLY A 248 6.04 6.10 4.67
N PRO A 249 7.36 6.31 4.49
CA PRO A 249 7.94 6.55 3.18
C PRO A 249 8.00 5.29 2.32
N ILE A 250 7.96 5.49 1.00
CA ILE A 250 8.40 4.48 0.04
C ILE A 250 9.91 4.30 0.22
N PRO A 251 10.43 3.08 0.51
CA PRO A 251 11.86 2.86 0.71
C PRO A 251 12.67 3.15 -0.55
N GLU A 252 13.84 3.80 -0.40
CA GLU A 252 14.74 4.05 -1.54
C GLU A 252 15.26 2.76 -2.16
N GLU A 253 15.33 1.67 -1.37
CA GLU A 253 15.78 0.35 -1.79
C GLU A 253 14.90 -0.28 -2.87
N ILE A 254 13.65 0.18 -3.07
CA ILE A 254 12.82 -0.25 -4.21
C ILE A 254 13.54 0.02 -5.53
N GLY A 255 14.34 1.10 -5.62
CA GLY A 255 15.13 1.42 -6.81
C GLY A 255 16.25 0.42 -7.14
N LYS A 256 16.49 -0.60 -6.30
CA LYS A 256 17.44 -1.70 -6.57
C LYS A 256 16.80 -2.83 -7.40
N LEU A 257 15.48 -2.84 -7.56
CA LEU A 257 14.72 -3.93 -8.20
C LEU A 257 14.77 -3.82 -9.73
N GLY A 258 15.93 -4.11 -10.33
CA GLY A 258 16.16 -3.90 -11.77
C GLY A 258 15.24 -4.66 -12.73
N PHE A 259 14.57 -5.74 -12.29
CA PHE A 259 13.60 -6.48 -13.10
C PHE A 259 12.14 -6.05 -12.89
N LEU A 260 11.89 -5.06 -12.02
CA LEU A 260 10.55 -4.63 -11.67
C LEU A 260 9.86 -3.99 -12.88
N SER A 261 8.75 -4.58 -13.30
CA SER A 261 7.95 -4.16 -14.44
C SER A 261 6.61 -3.53 -14.03
N SER A 262 6.10 -3.89 -12.85
CA SER A 262 4.83 -3.40 -12.32
C SER A 262 4.91 -3.12 -10.82
N LEU A 263 4.60 -1.89 -10.43
CA LEU A 263 4.59 -1.42 -9.05
C LEU A 263 3.24 -0.77 -8.71
N GLY A 264 2.46 -1.42 -7.84
CA GLY A 264 1.18 -0.93 -7.34
C GLY A 264 1.22 -0.67 -5.84
N LEU A 265 1.24 0.60 -5.43
CA LEU A 265 1.22 1.03 -4.02
C LEU A 265 0.00 1.93 -3.68
N TYR A 266 -0.92 2.08 -4.62
CA TYR A 266 -2.09 2.94 -4.49
C TYR A 266 -3.05 2.55 -3.36
N MET A 267 -3.93 3.45 -2.94
CA MET A 267 -4.89 3.20 -1.84
C MET A 267 -4.20 2.70 -0.57
N ASN A 268 -3.27 3.50 -0.04
CA ASN A 268 -2.59 3.28 1.24
C ASN A 268 -2.46 4.63 1.97
N ASN A 269 -1.76 4.64 3.11
CA ASN A 269 -1.42 5.84 3.88
C ASN A 269 0.07 6.21 3.72
N LEU A 270 0.71 5.87 2.59
CA LEU A 270 2.13 6.18 2.36
C LEU A 270 2.35 7.69 2.35
N SER A 271 3.46 8.15 2.91
CA SER A 271 3.76 9.56 3.15
C SER A 271 5.18 9.92 2.73
N GLY A 272 5.54 11.20 2.69
CA GLY A 272 6.88 11.63 2.29
C GLY A 272 7.06 11.71 0.77
N PRO A 273 8.27 12.01 0.29
CA PRO A 273 8.54 12.17 -1.14
C PRO A 273 8.57 10.84 -1.89
N ILE A 274 8.29 10.89 -3.18
CA ILE A 274 8.59 9.80 -4.11
C ILE A 274 10.12 9.69 -4.20
N PRO A 275 10.75 8.54 -3.90
CA PRO A 275 12.19 8.38 -3.97
C PRO A 275 12.73 8.58 -5.39
N ALA A 276 13.80 9.35 -5.54
CA ALA A 276 14.46 9.52 -6.84
C ALA A 276 15.01 8.20 -7.41
N SER A 277 15.29 7.21 -6.55
CA SER A 277 15.74 5.88 -6.94
C SER A 277 14.72 5.10 -7.77
N ILE A 278 13.43 5.47 -7.77
CA ILE A 278 12.44 4.90 -8.69
C ILE A 278 12.87 5.10 -10.16
N GLY A 279 13.57 6.19 -10.48
CA GLY A 279 14.12 6.43 -11.82
C GLY A 279 15.16 5.41 -12.29
N ASN A 280 15.66 4.52 -11.42
CA ASN A 280 16.59 3.44 -11.78
C ASN A 280 15.87 2.20 -12.35
N LEU A 281 14.54 2.14 -12.25
CA LEU A 281 13.73 0.98 -12.65
C LEU A 281 13.48 0.96 -14.16
N SER A 282 14.52 0.69 -14.95
CA SER A 282 14.48 0.77 -16.41
C SER A 282 13.41 -0.10 -17.08
N ASN A 283 13.00 -1.21 -16.43
CA ASN A 283 11.98 -2.12 -16.94
C ASN A 283 10.54 -1.75 -16.52
N LEU A 284 10.37 -0.68 -15.73
CA LEU A 284 9.07 -0.34 -15.16
C LEU A 284 8.10 0.15 -16.24
N SER A 285 6.99 -0.58 -16.39
CA SER A 285 5.92 -0.28 -17.34
C SER A 285 4.68 0.34 -16.67
N THR A 286 4.44 -0.05 -15.42
CA THR A 286 3.25 0.35 -14.66
C THR A 286 3.67 0.86 -13.29
N LEU A 287 3.29 2.09 -12.98
CA LEU A 287 3.51 2.73 -11.68
C LEU A 287 2.23 3.41 -11.17
N TYR A 288 1.62 2.82 -10.15
CA TYR A 288 0.41 3.34 -9.51
C TYR A 288 0.65 3.68 -8.05
N LEU A 289 0.65 4.98 -7.75
CA LEU A 289 0.85 5.54 -6.41
C LEU A 289 -0.36 6.35 -5.92
N TRP A 290 -1.46 6.37 -6.67
CA TRP A 290 -2.61 7.22 -6.40
C TRP A 290 -3.29 6.93 -5.05
N LYS A 291 -4.02 7.91 -4.50
CA LYS A 291 -4.74 7.82 -3.22
C LYS A 291 -3.80 7.39 -2.08
N ASN A 292 -2.83 8.26 -1.80
CA ASN A 292 -1.86 8.18 -0.72
C ASN A 292 -1.63 9.59 -0.13
N ASN A 293 -0.74 9.71 0.86
CA ASN A 293 -0.33 10.98 1.48
C ASN A 293 1.07 11.44 0.98
N LEU A 294 1.48 11.06 -0.23
CA LEU A 294 2.79 11.41 -0.77
C LEU A 294 2.88 12.93 -0.99
N CYS A 295 4.06 13.50 -0.76
CA CYS A 295 4.28 14.95 -0.80
C CYS A 295 5.57 15.32 -1.55
N GLY A 296 5.82 16.61 -1.74
CA GLY A 296 6.99 17.09 -2.46
C GLY A 296 6.84 16.99 -3.98
N THR A 297 7.96 17.07 -4.70
CA THR A 297 7.98 17.12 -6.16
C THR A 297 8.11 15.73 -6.78
N ILE A 298 7.58 15.57 -7.99
CA ILE A 298 7.87 14.40 -8.83
C ILE A 298 9.38 14.41 -9.18
N PRO A 299 10.15 13.36 -8.87
CA PRO A 299 11.58 13.32 -9.16
C PRO A 299 11.86 13.40 -10.67
N SER A 300 12.81 14.24 -11.08
CA SER A 300 13.22 14.34 -12.49
C SER A 300 13.80 13.04 -13.04
N SER A 301 14.35 12.18 -12.18
CA SER A 301 14.82 10.84 -12.53
C SER A 301 13.72 9.92 -13.07
N MET A 302 12.44 10.21 -12.80
CA MET A 302 11.33 9.48 -13.43
C MET A 302 11.29 9.67 -14.95
N GLY A 303 11.93 10.72 -15.49
CA GLY A 303 12.15 10.89 -16.92
C GLY A 303 13.03 9.81 -17.56
N ASN A 304 13.78 9.03 -16.76
CA ASN A 304 14.61 7.91 -17.25
C ASN A 304 13.80 6.62 -17.49
N LEU A 305 12.53 6.59 -17.10
CA LEU A 305 11.66 5.41 -17.21
C LEU A 305 11.14 5.23 -18.64
N GLY A 306 12.03 4.87 -19.57
CA GLY A 306 11.71 4.79 -21.01
C GLY A 306 10.64 3.78 -21.38
N ASN A 307 10.36 2.79 -20.52
CA ASN A 307 9.33 1.75 -20.74
C ASN A 307 7.99 2.06 -20.07
N LEU A 308 7.84 3.21 -19.40
CA LEU A 308 6.66 3.53 -18.61
C LEU A 308 5.46 3.79 -19.53
N ALA A 309 4.48 2.88 -19.48
CA ALA A 309 3.26 2.95 -20.27
C ALA A 309 2.07 3.48 -19.45
N SER A 310 2.07 3.26 -18.14
CA SER A 310 0.98 3.67 -17.26
C SER A 310 1.49 4.27 -15.97
N LEU A 311 1.12 5.52 -15.72
CA LEU A 311 1.48 6.29 -14.53
C LEU A 311 0.23 6.91 -13.92
N SER A 312 -0.02 6.65 -12.64
CA SER A 312 -1.07 7.32 -11.89
C SER A 312 -0.56 7.77 -10.53
N LEU A 313 -0.58 9.09 -10.32
CA LEU A 313 -0.12 9.79 -9.12
C LEU A 313 -1.25 10.60 -8.46
N SER A 314 -2.49 10.49 -8.95
CA SER A 314 -3.64 11.29 -8.50
C SER A 314 -3.94 11.10 -7.00
N GLU A 315 -4.69 12.02 -6.41
CA GLU A 315 -5.09 11.92 -5.00
C GLU A 315 -3.88 11.74 -4.05
N ASN A 316 -2.85 12.57 -4.25
CA ASN A 316 -1.70 12.76 -3.36
C ASN A 316 -1.50 14.25 -3.08
N ASN A 317 -0.58 14.59 -2.18
CA ASN A 317 -0.20 15.97 -1.84
C ASN A 317 1.07 16.43 -2.59
N LEU A 318 1.21 16.03 -3.86
CA LEU A 318 2.39 16.33 -4.67
C LEU A 318 2.33 17.77 -5.20
N SER A 319 3.41 18.52 -5.04
CA SER A 319 3.59 19.81 -5.69
C SER A 319 3.95 19.58 -7.16
N ALA A 320 3.15 20.12 -8.08
CA ALA A 320 3.41 20.03 -9.50
C ALA A 320 4.75 20.70 -9.84
N LYS A 321 5.72 19.91 -10.28
CA LYS A 321 6.92 20.41 -10.94
C LYS A 321 7.31 19.48 -12.08
N PHE A 322 6.48 19.45 -13.13
CA PHE A 322 7.01 19.13 -14.46
C PHE A 322 7.77 20.38 -14.93
N LEU A 323 9.07 20.44 -14.64
CA LEU A 323 9.96 21.36 -15.34
C LEU A 323 10.78 20.56 -16.34
N ASN A 324 10.11 20.09 -17.38
CA ASN A 324 10.74 20.00 -18.68
C ASN A 324 9.83 20.72 -19.68
N PRO A 325 10.19 21.93 -20.14
CA PRO A 325 9.44 22.68 -21.15
C PRO A 325 9.17 21.87 -22.43
N ASP A 326 9.97 20.85 -22.68
CA ASP A 326 9.93 20.01 -23.88
C ASP A 326 9.10 18.72 -23.72
N SER A 327 8.41 18.52 -22.58
CA SER A 327 7.57 17.34 -22.34
C SER A 327 6.23 17.42 -23.08
N LEU A 328 5.93 16.43 -23.93
CA LEU A 328 4.64 16.28 -24.62
C LEU A 328 3.47 15.89 -23.69
N ASN A 329 3.75 15.51 -22.45
CA ASN A 329 2.74 15.14 -21.47
C ASN A 329 2.31 16.37 -20.67
N GLN A 330 1.12 16.92 -20.97
CA GLN A 330 0.50 18.01 -20.22
C GLN A 330 -0.44 17.46 -19.15
N THR A 331 -0.39 18.02 -17.93
CA THR A 331 -1.44 17.84 -16.93
C THR A 331 -2.63 18.75 -17.24
N SER A 332 -3.83 18.36 -16.84
CA SER A 332 -5.02 19.22 -16.89
C SER A 332 -4.78 20.55 -16.16
N PHE A 333 -5.38 21.64 -16.65
CA PHE A 333 -5.31 22.97 -16.03
C PHE A 333 -5.69 22.90 -14.55
N ALA A 334 -4.75 23.31 -13.68
CA ALA A 334 -4.93 23.37 -12.24
C ALA A 334 -4.95 24.85 -11.82
N GLY A 335 -6.15 25.43 -11.76
CA GLY A 335 -6.35 26.83 -11.38
C GLY A 335 -7.83 27.17 -11.16
N THR A 336 -8.09 28.13 -10.28
CA THR A 336 -9.44 28.67 -10.06
C THR A 336 -9.63 29.90 -10.96
N PHE A 337 -10.65 29.87 -11.84
CA PHE A 337 -10.96 31.01 -12.70
C PHE A 337 -11.12 32.30 -11.89
N GLY A 338 -10.47 33.37 -12.33
CA GLY A 338 -10.42 34.66 -11.64
C GLY A 338 -9.20 34.85 -10.72
N TYR A 339 -8.55 33.76 -10.29
CA TYR A 339 -7.36 33.79 -9.42
C TYR A 339 -6.08 33.39 -10.15
N THR A 340 -6.20 32.70 -11.27
CA THR A 340 -5.06 32.22 -12.04
C THR A 340 -4.34 33.36 -12.77
N ALA A 341 -3.00 33.30 -12.76
CA ALA A 341 -2.15 34.24 -13.47
C ALA A 341 -2.39 34.22 -14.99
N PRO A 342 -2.31 35.36 -15.70
CA PRO A 342 -2.57 35.45 -17.13
C PRO A 342 -1.74 34.47 -17.96
N GLU A 343 -0.45 34.32 -17.66
CA GLU A 343 0.43 33.38 -18.37
C GLU A 343 -0.02 31.92 -18.21
N LEU A 344 -0.44 31.52 -17.00
CA LEU A 344 -0.95 30.18 -16.79
C LEU A 344 -2.32 29.97 -17.46
N ALA A 345 -3.17 30.99 -17.46
CA ALA A 345 -4.50 30.93 -18.05
C ALA A 345 -4.50 30.90 -19.58
N TYR A 346 -3.62 31.67 -20.23
CA TYR A 346 -3.62 31.84 -21.69
C TYR A 346 -2.58 30.96 -22.41
N THR A 347 -1.42 30.71 -21.81
CA THR A 347 -0.32 29.97 -22.47
C THR A 347 -0.02 28.62 -21.82
N MET A 348 -0.66 28.31 -20.69
CA MET A 348 -0.34 27.14 -19.86
C MET A 348 1.11 27.13 -19.35
N GLU A 349 1.78 28.28 -19.37
CA GLU A 349 3.13 28.41 -18.83
C GLU A 349 3.08 28.51 -17.30
N VAL A 350 3.68 27.53 -16.62
CA VAL A 350 3.78 27.49 -15.16
C VAL A 350 5.14 28.06 -14.73
N ASN A 351 5.12 29.02 -13.82
CA ASN A 351 6.31 29.56 -13.15
C ASN A 351 5.98 29.97 -11.70
N GLU A 352 6.99 30.29 -10.90
CA GLU A 352 6.83 30.69 -9.49
C GLU A 352 6.07 32.01 -9.29
N LYS A 353 5.85 32.79 -10.34
CA LYS A 353 5.11 34.06 -10.32
C LYS A 353 3.61 33.85 -10.47
N CYS A 354 3.16 32.65 -10.82
CA CYS A 354 1.75 32.30 -10.86
C CYS A 354 1.12 32.31 -9.45
N ASP A 355 1.84 31.79 -8.46
CA ASP A 355 1.43 31.82 -7.05
C ASP A 355 1.42 33.24 -6.50
N VAL A 356 2.39 34.07 -6.91
CA VAL A 356 2.47 35.48 -6.53
C VAL A 356 1.23 36.25 -7.01
N TYR A 357 0.79 36.02 -8.25
CA TYR A 357 -0.42 36.64 -8.78
C TYR A 357 -1.66 36.22 -7.99
N SER A 358 -1.80 34.91 -7.76
CA SER A 358 -2.93 34.35 -7.00
C SER A 358 -3.01 34.93 -5.59
N PHE A 359 -1.86 35.09 -4.92
CA PHE A 359 -1.75 35.77 -3.63
C PHE A 359 -2.22 37.24 -3.71
N GLY A 360 -1.84 37.96 -4.76
CA GLY A 360 -2.27 39.34 -4.99
C GLY A 360 -3.79 39.47 -5.13
N VAL A 361 -4.41 38.60 -5.93
CA VAL A 361 -5.88 38.57 -6.11
C VAL A 361 -6.59 38.34 -4.79
N VAL A 362 -6.18 37.31 -4.02
CA VAL A 362 -6.78 37.00 -2.72
C VAL A 362 -6.58 38.15 -1.73
N THR A 363 -5.41 38.78 -1.73
CA THR A 363 -5.12 39.91 -0.83
C THR A 363 -6.00 41.12 -1.15
N LEU A 364 -6.19 41.43 -2.44
CA LEU A 364 -7.12 42.50 -2.86
C LEU A 364 -8.56 42.14 -2.50
N GLU A 365 -8.98 40.90 -2.71
CA GLU A 365 -10.33 40.43 -2.34
C GLU A 365 -10.62 40.63 -0.85
N VAL A 366 -9.66 40.29 0.02
CA VAL A 366 -9.76 40.50 1.47
C VAL A 366 -9.90 41.99 1.81
N ILE A 367 -9.11 42.86 1.17
CA ILE A 367 -9.14 44.31 1.43
C ILE A 367 -10.43 44.96 0.93
N MET A 368 -10.95 44.50 -0.21
CA MET A 368 -12.13 45.06 -0.88
C MET A 368 -13.45 44.48 -0.36
N GLY A 369 -13.40 43.31 0.30
CA GLY A 369 -14.59 42.57 0.72
C GLY A 369 -15.39 41.96 -0.44
N LYS A 370 -14.85 41.98 -1.67
CA LYS A 370 -15.42 41.46 -2.91
C LYS A 370 -14.31 41.13 -3.92
N HIS A 371 -14.60 40.28 -4.89
CA HIS A 371 -13.64 39.87 -5.91
C HIS A 371 -13.12 41.08 -6.74
N PRO A 372 -11.79 41.21 -6.97
CA PRO A 372 -11.17 42.41 -7.56
C PRO A 372 -11.22 42.47 -9.10
N GLY A 373 -11.95 41.57 -9.76
CA GLY A 373 -11.91 41.38 -11.23
C GLY A 373 -12.16 42.65 -12.06
N ASP A 374 -13.14 43.47 -11.68
CA ASP A 374 -13.42 44.74 -12.38
C ASP A 374 -12.28 45.75 -12.22
N LEU A 375 -11.67 45.79 -11.03
CA LEU A 375 -10.55 46.69 -10.73
C LEU A 375 -9.29 46.28 -11.50
N ILE A 376 -8.99 44.98 -11.53
CA ILE A 376 -7.88 44.43 -12.30
C ILE A 376 -8.09 44.75 -13.79
N SER A 377 -9.31 44.55 -14.32
CA SER A 377 -9.63 44.89 -15.72
C SER A 377 -9.41 46.37 -16.04
N LEU A 378 -9.76 47.28 -15.11
CA LEU A 378 -9.50 48.72 -15.24
C LEU A 378 -7.99 49.04 -15.24
N LEU A 379 -7.20 48.38 -14.39
CA LEU A 379 -5.75 48.54 -14.35
C LEU A 379 -5.08 48.04 -15.64
N LEU A 380 -5.56 46.92 -16.18
CA LEU A 380 -5.10 46.35 -17.45
C LEU A 380 -5.38 47.27 -18.64
N SER A 381 -6.56 47.90 -18.68
CA SER A 381 -6.88 48.87 -19.73
C SER A 381 -5.97 50.10 -19.68
N SER A 382 -5.45 50.45 -18.50
CA SER A 382 -4.65 51.64 -18.25
C SER A 382 -3.18 51.53 -18.70
N SER A 383 -2.63 50.32 -18.77
CA SER A 383 -1.23 50.06 -19.18
C SER A 383 -1.04 50.04 -20.70
N SER A 384 -2.12 50.15 -21.48
CA SER A 384 -2.11 50.10 -22.95
C SER A 384 -2.23 51.46 -23.66
N SER A 385 -2.52 52.56 -22.93
CA SER A 385 -2.80 53.88 -23.52
C SER A 385 -1.76 54.94 -23.16
N SER A 386 -0.99 55.39 -24.16
CA SER A 386 0.01 56.46 -24.09
C SER A 386 -0.59 57.88 -24.21
N ALA A 387 -1.65 58.20 -23.48
CA ALA A 387 -2.13 59.58 -23.37
C ALA A 387 -2.97 59.83 -22.09
N THR A 388 -2.51 60.78 -21.27
CA THR A 388 -3.25 61.64 -20.32
C THR A 388 -4.33 61.00 -19.43
N THR A 389 -3.98 60.85 -18.14
CA THR A 389 -4.86 60.54 -16.98
C THR A 389 -5.70 59.28 -17.09
N SER A 390 -5.09 58.13 -16.77
CA SER A 390 -5.81 56.88 -16.49
C SER A 390 -6.87 57.11 -15.41
N THR A 391 -8.11 56.70 -15.70
CA THR A 391 -9.26 56.76 -14.77
C THR A 391 -9.02 55.94 -13.50
N ALA A 392 -8.18 54.89 -13.56
CA ALA A 392 -7.80 54.08 -12.40
C ALA A 392 -6.82 54.79 -11.46
N HIS A 393 -5.94 55.65 -11.99
CA HIS A 393 -4.93 56.35 -11.18
C HIS A 393 -5.54 57.40 -10.24
N GLY A 394 -6.74 57.91 -10.56
CA GLY A 394 -7.47 58.89 -9.75
C GLY A 394 -8.36 58.30 -8.66
N ILE A 395 -8.51 56.96 -8.61
CA ILE A 395 -9.35 56.29 -7.60
C ILE A 395 -8.65 56.39 -6.24
N LEU A 396 -9.39 56.79 -5.20
CA LEU A 396 -8.86 56.83 -3.84
C LEU A 396 -8.88 55.42 -3.25
N LEU A 397 -7.80 55.05 -2.55
CA LEU A 397 -7.69 53.74 -1.89
C LEU A 397 -8.88 53.49 -0.95
N LYS A 398 -9.33 54.53 -0.22
CA LYS A 398 -10.47 54.43 0.71
C LYS A 398 -11.77 53.96 0.04
N ASP A 399 -11.95 54.26 -1.25
CA ASP A 399 -13.16 53.93 -2.00
C ASP A 399 -13.10 52.47 -2.53
N VAL A 400 -11.91 51.87 -2.51
CA VAL A 400 -11.65 50.47 -2.89
C VAL A 400 -11.83 49.52 -1.70
N LEU A 401 -11.57 49.98 -0.48
CA LEU A 401 -11.71 49.18 0.74
C LEU A 401 -13.15 48.69 0.94
N ASP A 402 -13.29 47.61 1.71
CA ASP A 402 -14.58 47.11 2.16
C ASP A 402 -15.35 48.19 2.94
N GLN A 403 -16.41 48.72 2.31
CA GLN A 403 -17.24 49.80 2.85
C GLN A 403 -18.11 49.33 4.04
N ARG A 404 -18.13 48.03 4.35
CA ARG A 404 -18.81 47.50 5.55
C ARG A 404 -17.98 47.71 6.81
N LEU A 405 -16.69 48.04 6.68
CA LEU A 405 -15.78 48.24 7.80
C LEU A 405 -15.53 49.73 8.05
N GLU A 406 -15.29 50.06 9.32
CA GLU A 406 -14.90 51.41 9.70
C GLU A 406 -13.55 51.81 9.06
N PRO A 407 -13.40 53.05 8.57
CA PRO A 407 -12.15 53.49 7.95
C PRO A 407 -10.96 53.29 8.90
N PRO A 408 -9.86 52.69 8.42
CA PRO A 408 -8.73 52.37 9.27
C PRO A 408 -8.06 53.64 9.80
N ARG A 409 -7.69 53.64 11.08
CA ARG A 409 -7.03 54.76 11.77
C ARG A 409 -5.61 54.38 12.18
N ASN A 410 -4.73 55.38 12.28
CA ASN A 410 -3.39 55.26 12.87
C ASN A 410 -2.55 54.13 12.24
N GLN A 411 -2.13 53.14 13.04
CA GLN A 411 -1.28 52.03 12.61
C GLN A 411 -1.96 51.08 11.62
N VAL A 412 -3.28 50.89 11.73
CA VAL A 412 -4.03 50.02 10.81
C VAL A 412 -4.05 50.61 9.41
N ALA A 413 -4.22 51.93 9.29
CA ALA A 413 -4.18 52.63 8.00
C ALA A 413 -2.84 52.39 7.27
N ARG A 414 -1.73 52.39 8.01
CA ARG A 414 -0.38 52.12 7.48
C ARG A 414 -0.26 50.70 6.93
N MET A 415 -0.72 49.72 7.69
CA MET A 415 -0.69 48.31 7.27
C MET A 415 -1.53 48.10 6.02
N VAL A 416 -2.73 48.68 5.97
CA VAL A 416 -3.61 48.59 4.79
C VAL A 416 -2.97 49.18 3.54
N VAL A 417 -2.35 50.37 3.62
CA VAL A 417 -1.63 50.97 2.47
C VAL A 417 -0.48 50.06 2.00
N SER A 418 0.28 49.52 2.94
CA SER A 418 1.41 48.63 2.65
C SER A 418 0.98 47.34 1.94
N VAL A 419 -0.02 46.67 2.51
CA VAL A 419 -0.55 45.42 1.97
C VAL A 419 -1.22 45.68 0.61
N ALA A 420 -1.96 46.79 0.46
CA ALA A 420 -2.53 47.17 -0.83
C ALA A 420 -1.43 47.40 -1.89
N LYS A 421 -0.36 48.14 -1.56
CA LYS A 421 0.79 48.34 -2.47
C LYS A 421 1.40 47.00 -2.91
N LEU A 422 1.61 46.09 -1.96
CA LEU A 422 2.16 44.77 -2.25
C LEU A 422 1.23 43.95 -3.15
N ALA A 423 -0.07 43.97 -2.85
CA ALA A 423 -1.08 43.24 -3.61
C ALA A 423 -1.19 43.75 -5.06
N PHE A 424 -1.10 45.08 -5.29
CA PHE A 424 -1.04 45.64 -6.64
C PHE A 424 0.21 45.22 -7.41
N ALA A 425 1.38 45.22 -6.77
CA ALA A 425 2.61 44.72 -7.40
C ALA A 425 2.55 43.22 -7.75
N CYS A 426 1.77 42.44 -6.99
CA CYS A 426 1.55 41.01 -7.26
C CYS A 426 0.69 40.75 -8.50
N VAL A 427 -0.26 41.64 -8.83
CA VAL A 427 -1.21 41.44 -9.96
C VAL A 427 -0.75 42.07 -11.27
N GLU A 428 0.52 42.47 -11.38
CA GLU A 428 1.12 42.95 -12.63
C GLU A 428 1.03 41.92 -13.76
N THR A 429 0.83 42.37 -14.99
CA THR A 429 0.67 41.47 -16.15
C THR A 429 1.95 40.72 -16.45
N ASN A 430 3.07 41.45 -16.45
CA ASN A 430 4.38 40.89 -16.71
C ASN A 430 4.87 40.13 -15.46
N PRO A 431 5.07 38.79 -15.55
CA PRO A 431 5.51 37.99 -14.40
C PRO A 431 6.86 38.46 -13.84
N LYS A 432 7.74 39.04 -14.68
CA LYS A 432 9.05 39.56 -14.26
C LYS A 432 8.96 40.82 -13.41
N SER A 433 7.87 41.59 -13.52
CA SER A 433 7.62 42.79 -12.72
C SER A 433 7.09 42.45 -11.32
N ARG A 434 6.51 41.25 -11.14
CA ARG A 434 5.99 40.82 -9.85
C ARG A 434 7.15 40.53 -8.86
N PRO A 435 7.00 40.83 -7.56
CA PRO A 435 7.97 40.42 -6.55
C PRO A 435 8.05 38.89 -6.41
N THR A 436 9.03 38.37 -5.68
CA THR A 436 9.07 36.95 -5.27
C THR A 436 8.27 36.75 -3.98
N MET A 437 7.76 35.55 -3.72
CA MET A 437 7.10 35.23 -2.44
C MET A 437 8.02 35.48 -1.23
N GLN A 438 9.33 35.34 -1.39
CA GLN A 438 10.29 35.67 -0.34
C GLN A 438 10.35 37.17 -0.06
N GLN A 439 10.30 38.02 -1.09
CA GLN A 439 10.22 39.48 -0.93
C GLN A 439 8.90 39.87 -0.25
N ILE A 440 7.78 39.30 -0.69
CA ILE A 440 6.44 39.52 -0.08
C ILE A 440 6.46 39.18 1.41
N SER A 441 6.95 38.00 1.77
CA SER A 441 7.02 37.57 3.17
C SER A 441 7.88 38.49 4.03
N ARG A 442 9.02 38.96 3.52
CA ARG A 442 9.88 39.93 4.22
C ARG A 442 9.16 41.27 4.41
N GLU A 443 8.53 41.79 3.36
CA GLU A 443 7.81 43.06 3.40
C GLU A 443 6.63 43.06 4.38
N LEU A 444 5.93 41.92 4.50
CA LEU A 444 4.86 41.74 5.47
C LEU A 444 5.36 41.64 6.93
N SER A 445 6.65 41.32 7.12
CA SER A 445 7.25 41.11 8.44
C SER A 445 7.91 42.37 9.04
N ILE A 446 8.01 43.46 8.27
CA ILE A 446 8.68 44.70 8.70
C ILE A 446 7.69 45.65 9.38
N GLU A 447 7.99 46.10 10.60
CA GLU A 447 7.29 47.22 11.24
C GLU A 447 7.64 48.55 10.55
N ARG A 448 6.62 49.30 10.10
CA ARG A 448 6.81 50.51 9.28
C ARG A 448 6.62 51.83 10.04
N SER A 449 7.37 52.85 9.59
CA SER A 449 7.37 54.24 10.06
C SER A 449 6.03 54.99 9.86
N PRO A 450 5.85 56.22 10.40
CA PRO A 450 4.60 56.98 10.30
C PRO A 450 4.21 57.33 8.85
N LEU A 451 2.91 57.36 8.57
CA LEU A 451 2.35 57.85 7.29
C LEU A 451 2.61 59.35 7.17
N SER A 452 3.26 59.78 6.09
CA SER A 452 3.50 61.20 5.78
C SER A 452 2.24 61.89 5.21
N GLU A 453 1.32 61.11 4.62
CA GLU A 453 0.10 61.62 3.97
C GLU A 453 -1.18 61.22 4.71
N MET A 454 -2.21 62.07 4.57
CA MET A 454 -3.55 61.79 5.10
C MET A 454 -4.19 60.66 4.29
N PHE A 455 -4.45 59.51 4.94
CA PHE A 455 -4.94 58.27 4.32
C PHE A 455 -6.07 58.47 3.29
N GLY A 456 -7.01 59.38 3.56
CA GLY A 456 -8.14 59.66 2.68
C GLY A 456 -7.81 60.35 1.35
N LYS A 457 -6.54 60.72 1.10
CA LYS A 457 -6.06 61.31 -0.15
C LYS A 457 -5.18 60.35 -0.98
N ILE A 458 -4.89 59.16 -0.47
CA ILE A 458 -4.04 58.20 -1.17
C ILE A 458 -4.80 57.65 -2.38
N THR A 459 -4.20 57.80 -3.55
CA THR A 459 -4.72 57.31 -4.82
C THR A 459 -4.09 55.96 -5.17
N LEU A 460 -4.78 55.16 -5.99
CA LEU A 460 -4.20 53.92 -6.53
C LEU A 460 -2.95 54.20 -7.37
N GLY A 461 -2.90 55.33 -8.08
CA GLY A 461 -1.72 55.71 -8.86
C GLY A 461 -0.46 55.84 -8.02
N GLN A 462 -0.57 56.30 -6.76
CA GLN A 462 0.57 56.36 -5.83
C GLN A 462 1.04 54.98 -5.33
N LEU A 463 0.20 53.94 -5.45
CA LEU A 463 0.51 52.57 -5.04
C LEU A 463 1.13 51.74 -6.18
N LEU A 464 0.86 52.11 -7.42
CA LEU A 464 1.28 51.41 -8.64
C LEU A 464 2.68 51.81 -9.14
N VAL A 465 3.46 52.55 -8.34
CA VAL A 465 4.82 53.01 -8.65
C VAL A 465 5.89 52.06 -8.13
#